data_AF-A0A2L2LEE7-F1
#
_entry.id   AF-A0A2L2LEE7-F1
#
_cell.length_a   1.000
_cell.length_b   1.000
_cell.length_c   1.000
_cell.angle_alpha   90.00
_cell.angle_beta   90.00
_cell.angle_gamma   90.00
#
_symmetry.space_group_name_H-M   'P 1'
#
loop_
_entity.id
_entity.type
_entity.pdbx_description
1 polymer ?
#
loop_
_entity_poly.entity_id
_entity_poly.type
_entity_poly.pdbx_seq_one_letter_code
_entity_poly.pdbx_strand_id
1 'polypeptide(L)'
;MFDAAELTKRLNAQLDAAYNEYDVAKAKGDEAGMKMALARQEILIPAISLLALGAYDRAVALLAAKGVEFEGKAAAVRASPLPAPATDPFEPPEKVEFSDAQLDAAAAKQPSAEPAKVAAGKPAGWSEDYQTLWDTMEIRAEWRDDAEFAARKAVENQKRYAAVVSGTTVPWWFVAIVHCMECGFKFDRHLLNGDPLSGRTVRVPANQPPFGSPPYDWETAARYAMTYEELDKITDWSLPNVLNRWHRYNGVKNEYQRRKIPTPYLWSGCYHYDKGKYTRDRYFDPEVPSKQVGAAIILKTLIEMGAVSLGATNVLKANPLAATENLSLLSHDLPGAAFKSIEQELAFPGALKLGSSGAGVKRLQEWLHLNGYYTSVDGDFGASTETMLDRFGKAQGRSGATMLDEELWAVLTAPLRRAVAKVVPGASFEETVLKVARQHIAERPKEAGGNNCGPWVRAYMRGADGADQLWCAGFVSLIFEQAARDMGIKVPLKRQAGVDALVADAKTSGRFIAESEVNTALLRASRLRPGYLFVIRKDAKDWTHVGFVLSIGPTSFDTIEGNTGGEGGVDGDEARQNNRSYPSRDFIRLI
;
A
#
# COMPACT_ATOMS: atom_id res chain seq x y z
N MET A 1 -29.40 -2.39 10.24
CA MET A 1 -27.96 -2.22 9.96
C MET A 1 -27.70 -2.98 8.67
N PHE A 2 -27.38 -2.30 7.57
CA PHE A 2 -27.15 -2.97 6.28
C PHE A 2 -25.84 -3.78 6.36
N ASP A 3 -25.89 -5.04 5.95
CA ASP A 3 -24.71 -5.92 5.83
C ASP A 3 -23.77 -5.40 4.71
N ALA A 4 -22.49 -5.23 5.02
CA ALA A 4 -21.48 -4.77 4.07
C ALA A 4 -21.34 -5.71 2.87
N ALA A 5 -21.61 -7.02 3.05
CA ALA A 5 -21.63 -7.98 1.96
C ALA A 5 -22.81 -7.72 1.01
N GLU A 6 -23.99 -7.42 1.55
CA GLU A 6 -25.18 -7.09 0.76
C GLU A 6 -25.03 -5.74 0.03
N LEU A 7 -24.40 -4.74 0.66
CA LEU A 7 -24.10 -3.46 0.02
C LEU A 7 -23.10 -3.64 -1.14
N THR A 8 -22.03 -4.40 -0.93
CA THR A 8 -21.03 -4.69 -1.97
C THR A 8 -21.67 -5.42 -3.15
N LYS A 9 -22.53 -6.41 -2.88
CA LYS A 9 -23.29 -7.14 -3.91
C LYS A 9 -24.17 -6.21 -4.75
N ARG A 10 -24.87 -5.27 -4.11
CA ARG A 10 -25.73 -4.28 -4.79
C ARG A 10 -24.93 -3.31 -5.66
N LEU A 11 -23.81 -2.80 -5.16
CA LEU A 11 -22.97 -1.87 -5.92
C LEU A 11 -22.32 -2.56 -7.13
N ASN A 12 -21.87 -3.80 -6.99
CA ASN A 12 -21.37 -4.59 -8.12
C ASN A 12 -22.44 -4.78 -9.20
N ALA A 13 -23.68 -5.10 -8.82
CA ALA A 13 -24.77 -5.23 -9.78
C ALA A 13 -25.07 -3.91 -10.52
N GLN A 14 -24.95 -2.76 -9.84
CA GLN A 14 -25.10 -1.45 -10.48
C GLN A 14 -23.93 -1.09 -11.40
N LEU A 15 -22.72 -1.53 -11.06
CA LEU A 15 -21.54 -1.33 -11.89
C LEU A 15 -21.63 -2.16 -13.18
N ASP A 16 -22.07 -3.42 -13.09
CA ASP A 16 -22.32 -4.27 -14.25
C ASP A 16 -23.39 -3.66 -15.18
N ALA A 17 -24.46 -3.09 -14.60
CA ALA A 17 -25.46 -2.36 -15.38
C ALA A 17 -24.86 -1.14 -16.08
N ALA A 18 -23.99 -0.37 -15.42
CA ALA A 18 -23.32 0.79 -16.02
C ALA A 18 -22.34 0.40 -17.14
N TYR A 19 -21.70 -0.77 -17.08
CA TYR A 19 -20.91 -1.29 -18.19
C TYR A 19 -21.79 -1.67 -19.38
N ASN A 20 -22.89 -2.39 -19.15
CA ASN A 20 -23.82 -2.77 -20.20
C ASN A 20 -24.48 -1.55 -20.88
N GLU A 21 -24.84 -0.52 -20.11
CA GLU A 21 -25.39 0.73 -20.62
C GLU A 21 -24.38 1.46 -21.53
N TYR A 22 -23.10 1.47 -21.14
CA TYR A 22 -22.03 2.05 -21.96
C TYR A 22 -21.90 1.32 -23.30
N ASP A 23 -21.89 -0.02 -23.28
CA ASP A 23 -21.75 -0.83 -24.50
C ASP A 23 -22.97 -0.67 -25.44
N VAL A 24 -24.18 -0.59 -24.87
CA VAL A 24 -25.41 -0.32 -25.64
C VAL A 24 -25.40 1.08 -26.24
N ALA A 25 -24.94 2.09 -25.50
CA ALA A 25 -24.83 3.46 -25.99
C ALA A 25 -23.77 3.58 -27.09
N LYS A 26 -22.62 2.91 -26.91
CA LYS A 26 -21.53 2.83 -27.89
C LYS A 26 -21.98 2.16 -29.18
N ALA A 27 -22.72 1.06 -29.10
CA ALA A 27 -23.27 0.37 -30.28
C ALA A 27 -24.25 1.24 -31.09
N LYS A 28 -24.86 2.25 -30.46
CA LYS A 28 -25.81 3.19 -31.07
C LYS A 28 -25.19 4.53 -31.48
N GLY A 29 -23.91 4.77 -31.19
CA GLY A 29 -23.29 6.08 -31.36
C GLY A 29 -23.84 7.17 -30.44
N ASP A 30 -24.44 6.79 -29.30
CA ASP A 30 -25.02 7.72 -28.32
C ASP A 30 -23.95 8.24 -27.34
N GLU A 31 -23.33 9.37 -27.69
CA GLU A 31 -22.30 10.01 -26.86
C GLU A 31 -22.82 10.47 -25.49
N ALA A 32 -24.07 10.90 -25.40
CA ALA A 32 -24.67 11.32 -24.14
C ALA A 32 -24.87 10.12 -23.20
N GLY A 33 -25.38 9.00 -23.74
CA GLY A 33 -25.52 7.74 -23.02
C GLY A 33 -24.17 7.18 -22.52
N MET A 34 -23.13 7.22 -23.37
CA MET A 34 -21.78 6.81 -22.98
C MET A 34 -21.23 7.66 -21.82
N LYS A 35 -21.40 8.99 -21.88
CA LYS A 35 -20.92 9.90 -20.83
C LYS A 35 -21.65 9.70 -19.50
N MET A 36 -22.96 9.44 -19.54
CA MET A 36 -23.75 9.15 -18.34
C MET A 36 -23.35 7.81 -17.70
N ALA A 37 -23.10 6.78 -18.50
CA ALA A 37 -22.63 5.48 -18.01
C ALA A 37 -21.23 5.57 -17.37
N LEU A 38 -20.30 6.31 -18.00
CA LEU A 38 -18.96 6.57 -17.45
C LEU A 38 -19.02 7.34 -16.11
N ALA A 39 -19.86 8.37 -16.00
CA ALA A 39 -20.03 9.11 -14.76
C ALA A 39 -20.53 8.23 -13.60
N ARG A 40 -21.36 7.22 -13.88
CA ARG A 40 -21.78 6.23 -12.87
C ARG A 40 -20.64 5.30 -12.47
N GLN A 41 -19.82 4.85 -13.42
CA GLN A 41 -18.64 4.03 -13.15
C GLN A 41 -17.61 4.77 -12.28
N GLU A 42 -17.37 6.06 -12.54
CA GLU A 42 -16.47 6.93 -11.75
C GLU A 42 -16.87 7.06 -10.28
N ILE A 43 -18.15 6.83 -9.95
CA ILE A 43 -18.67 6.86 -8.57
C ILE A 43 -18.68 5.47 -7.94
N LEU A 44 -19.11 4.44 -8.69
CA LEU A 44 -19.28 3.08 -8.18
C LEU A 44 -17.94 2.37 -7.94
N ILE A 45 -16.96 2.55 -8.82
CA ILE A 45 -15.65 1.88 -8.73
C ILE A 45 -14.91 2.26 -7.43
N PRO A 46 -14.77 3.54 -7.06
CA PRO A 46 -14.08 3.90 -5.82
C PRO A 46 -14.89 3.51 -4.57
N ALA A 47 -16.23 3.53 -4.62
CA ALA A 47 -17.08 3.11 -3.51
C ALA A 47 -16.93 1.60 -3.21
N ILE A 48 -16.95 0.75 -4.24
CA ILE A 48 -16.70 -0.69 -4.13
C ILE A 48 -15.28 -0.95 -3.60
N SER A 49 -14.29 -0.19 -4.10
CA SER A 49 -12.90 -0.28 -3.64
C SER A 49 -12.78 0.05 -2.15
N LEU A 50 -13.49 1.08 -1.67
CA LEU A 50 -13.52 1.45 -0.25
C LEU A 50 -14.18 0.37 0.62
N LEU A 51 -15.25 -0.27 0.14
CA LEU A 51 -15.89 -1.39 0.85
C LEU A 51 -14.98 -2.61 0.95
N ALA A 52 -14.25 -2.94 -0.13
CA ALA A 52 -13.27 -4.03 -0.13
C ALA A 52 -12.12 -3.78 0.86
N LEU A 53 -11.80 -2.52 1.14
CA LEU A 53 -10.81 -2.08 2.13
C LEU A 53 -11.39 -1.94 3.54
N GLY A 54 -12.65 -2.31 3.78
CA GLY A 54 -13.32 -2.18 5.09
C GLY A 54 -13.63 -0.74 5.50
N ALA A 55 -13.48 0.24 4.59
CA ALA A 55 -13.71 1.66 4.84
C ALA A 55 -15.18 2.05 4.60
N TYR A 56 -16.10 1.42 5.36
CA TYR A 56 -17.55 1.55 5.18
C TYR A 56 -18.03 3.00 5.22
N ASP A 57 -17.63 3.77 6.24
CA ASP A 57 -18.10 5.16 6.40
C ASP A 57 -17.64 6.08 5.27
N ARG A 58 -16.44 5.82 4.70
CA ARG A 58 -15.92 6.59 3.55
C ARG A 58 -16.64 6.20 2.26
N ALA A 59 -16.97 4.94 2.08
CA ALA A 59 -17.77 4.48 0.94
C ALA A 59 -19.17 5.11 0.99
N VAL A 60 -19.81 5.12 2.16
CA VAL A 60 -21.13 5.74 2.36
C VAL A 60 -21.07 7.25 2.14
N ALA A 61 -20.05 7.94 2.66
CA ALA A 61 -19.86 9.37 2.45
C ALA A 61 -19.62 9.73 0.97
N LEU A 62 -18.85 8.93 0.23
CA LEU A 62 -18.60 9.12 -1.20
C LEU A 62 -19.88 8.98 -2.02
N LEU A 63 -20.68 7.95 -1.73
CA LEU A 63 -21.97 7.71 -2.40
C LEU A 63 -22.97 8.85 -2.10
N ALA A 64 -23.03 9.31 -0.85
CA ALA A 64 -23.89 10.42 -0.43
C ALA A 64 -23.50 11.75 -1.07
N ALA A 65 -22.19 12.06 -1.16
CA ALA A 65 -21.69 13.31 -1.77
C ALA A 65 -21.96 13.41 -3.27
N LYS A 66 -22.33 12.31 -3.92
CA LYS A 66 -22.64 12.23 -5.35
C LYS A 66 -24.13 12.00 -5.63
N GLY A 67 -24.98 12.16 -4.62
CA GLY A 67 -26.44 12.06 -4.76
C GLY A 67 -26.95 10.65 -5.07
N VAL A 68 -26.14 9.61 -4.80
CA VAL A 68 -26.58 8.22 -4.88
C VAL A 68 -27.36 7.90 -3.60
N GLU A 69 -28.63 8.30 -3.56
CA GLU A 69 -29.53 7.99 -2.45
C GLU A 69 -29.93 6.50 -2.47
N PHE A 70 -29.72 5.81 -1.35
CA PHE A 70 -30.43 4.57 -1.05
C PHE A 70 -31.79 4.94 -0.46
N GLU A 71 -32.85 4.62 -1.18
CA GLU A 71 -34.18 5.21 -1.05
C GLU A 71 -34.75 5.34 0.37
N GLY A 72 -35.38 6.49 0.63
CA GLY A 72 -36.38 6.62 1.68
C GLY A 72 -36.81 8.03 2.10
N LYS A 73 -37.43 8.79 1.19
CA LYS A 73 -38.27 10.00 1.44
C LYS A 73 -37.56 11.33 1.75
N ALA A 74 -37.41 12.17 0.72
CA ALA A 74 -37.60 13.64 0.83
C ALA A 74 -37.76 14.29 -0.56
N ALA A 75 -38.88 14.02 -1.23
CA ALA A 75 -39.33 14.90 -2.31
C ALA A 75 -39.83 16.21 -1.70
N ALA A 76 -39.13 17.32 -1.96
CA ALA A 76 -39.68 18.64 -2.33
C ALA A 76 -38.69 19.78 -2.09
N VAL A 77 -37.88 20.14 -3.09
CA VAL A 77 -37.77 21.53 -3.60
C VAL A 77 -37.37 21.47 -5.08
N ARG A 78 -38.27 21.98 -5.94
CA ARG A 78 -38.12 22.16 -7.39
C ARG A 78 -37.31 23.43 -7.69
N ALA A 79 -36.49 23.44 -8.77
CA ALA A 79 -36.78 24.14 -10.03
C ALA A 79 -35.55 24.60 -10.87
N SER A 80 -35.47 24.06 -12.10
CA SER A 80 -35.14 24.75 -13.37
C SER A 80 -33.68 24.96 -13.87
N PRO A 81 -33.48 25.10 -15.21
CA PRO A 81 -32.48 24.35 -15.99
C PRO A 81 -31.38 25.22 -16.64
N LEU A 82 -30.31 24.59 -17.12
CA LEU A 82 -29.35 25.21 -18.06
C LEU A 82 -29.02 24.27 -19.25
N PRO A 83 -28.66 24.83 -20.42
CA PRO A 83 -28.89 24.26 -21.75
C PRO A 83 -27.68 23.52 -22.35
N ALA A 84 -27.93 22.87 -23.50
CA ALA A 84 -27.01 22.05 -24.30
C ALA A 84 -25.78 22.81 -24.85
N PRO A 85 -24.67 22.11 -25.12
CA PRO A 85 -23.46 22.69 -25.70
C PRO A 85 -23.60 22.91 -27.21
N ALA A 86 -23.07 24.04 -27.68
CA ALA A 86 -22.84 24.32 -29.09
C ALA A 86 -21.65 23.51 -29.62
N THR A 87 -21.78 23.09 -30.87
CA THR A 87 -20.81 22.36 -31.69
C THR A 87 -19.66 23.25 -32.17
N ASP A 88 -18.63 22.54 -32.67
CA ASP A 88 -17.86 22.82 -33.91
C ASP A 88 -16.35 23.11 -33.72
N PRO A 89 -15.52 23.10 -34.77
CA PRO A 89 -14.76 21.94 -35.26
C PRO A 89 -13.27 22.30 -35.39
N PHE A 90 -12.30 21.42 -35.14
CA PHE A 90 -10.96 21.68 -35.70
C PHE A 90 -10.16 20.41 -35.88
N GLU A 91 -9.90 20.10 -37.15
CA GLU A 91 -8.91 19.15 -37.61
C GLU A 91 -7.50 19.75 -37.38
N PRO A 92 -6.53 19.01 -36.82
CA PRO A 92 -5.20 19.54 -36.55
C PRO A 92 -4.29 19.51 -37.80
N PRO A 93 -3.52 20.58 -38.09
CA PRO A 93 -2.56 20.57 -39.20
C PRO A 93 -1.26 19.85 -38.81
N GLU A 94 -0.64 19.23 -39.82
CA GLU A 94 0.63 18.51 -39.79
C GLU A 94 1.79 19.32 -39.17
N LYS A 95 2.66 18.64 -38.43
CA LYS A 95 3.96 19.19 -38.00
C LYS A 95 5.05 18.73 -38.95
N VAL A 96 5.70 19.71 -39.57
CA VAL A 96 6.90 19.53 -40.39
C VAL A 96 8.14 19.40 -39.49
N GLU A 97 9.01 18.44 -39.82
CA GLU A 97 10.36 18.28 -39.27
C GLU A 97 11.27 19.45 -39.68
N PHE A 98 12.08 19.96 -38.76
CA PHE A 98 13.12 20.95 -39.08
C PHE A 98 14.48 20.40 -38.69
N SER A 99 15.44 20.52 -39.61
CA SER A 99 16.85 20.17 -39.43
C SER A 99 17.67 21.34 -38.89
N ASP A 100 18.76 21.02 -38.22
CA ASP A 100 19.61 21.89 -37.38
C ASP A 100 20.40 23.01 -38.08
N ALA A 101 19.99 23.47 -39.28
CA ALA A 101 20.78 24.44 -40.06
C ALA A 101 20.19 25.85 -40.18
N GLN A 102 19.09 26.19 -39.48
CA GLN A 102 18.42 27.49 -39.65
C GLN A 102 18.41 28.41 -38.40
N LEU A 103 19.16 28.06 -37.35
CA LEU A 103 19.16 28.82 -36.08
C LEU A 103 20.20 29.94 -35.97
N ASP A 104 21.08 30.16 -36.96
CA ASP A 104 22.19 31.12 -36.83
C ASP A 104 21.97 32.49 -37.53
N ALA A 105 20.79 32.77 -38.11
CA ALA A 105 20.58 34.01 -38.88
C ALA A 105 19.67 35.08 -38.23
N ALA A 106 19.11 34.85 -37.04
CA ALA A 106 18.23 35.81 -36.36
C ALA A 106 18.87 36.55 -35.17
N ALA A 107 20.21 36.54 -35.09
CA ALA A 107 20.97 37.35 -34.13
C ALA A 107 21.27 38.75 -34.72
N ALA A 108 20.24 39.57 -34.96
CA ALA A 108 20.44 41.00 -35.17
C ALA A 108 19.17 41.82 -34.90
N LYS A 109 19.31 42.79 -33.97
CA LYS A 109 18.45 43.95 -33.65
C LYS A 109 17.42 43.77 -32.52
N GLN A 110 17.82 44.10 -31.29
CA GLN A 110 17.35 45.30 -30.54
C GLN A 110 17.93 45.34 -29.09
N PRO A 111 17.97 46.52 -28.42
CA PRO A 111 19.04 46.92 -27.49
C PRO A 111 18.87 46.54 -26.01
N SER A 112 19.99 46.66 -25.30
CA SER A 112 20.26 46.23 -23.91
C SER A 112 19.58 47.05 -22.82
N ALA A 113 19.11 46.37 -21.78
CA ALA A 113 19.06 46.91 -20.42
C ALA A 113 20.22 46.30 -19.59
N GLU A 114 20.90 47.13 -18.80
CA GLU A 114 22.12 46.78 -18.07
C GLU A 114 21.93 45.63 -17.04
N PRO A 115 22.89 44.70 -16.92
CA PRO A 115 22.86 43.63 -15.93
C PRO A 115 23.39 44.08 -14.57
N ALA A 116 22.71 43.66 -13.49
CA ALA A 116 23.28 43.68 -12.15
C ALA A 116 24.49 42.74 -12.07
N LYS A 117 25.62 43.25 -11.55
CA LYS A 117 26.88 42.52 -11.41
C LYS A 117 26.73 41.32 -10.47
N VAL A 118 27.00 40.11 -10.99
CA VAL A 118 27.26 38.91 -10.19
C VAL A 118 28.75 38.58 -10.30
N ALA A 119 29.37 38.33 -9.15
CA ALA A 119 30.79 38.08 -8.99
C ALA A 119 31.28 36.89 -9.82
N ALA A 120 32.52 36.99 -10.29
CA ALA A 120 33.20 35.98 -11.11
C ALA A 120 33.53 34.73 -10.28
N GLY A 121 32.60 33.78 -10.28
CA GLY A 121 32.84 32.36 -10.03
C GLY A 121 32.44 31.57 -11.27
N LYS A 122 33.10 30.43 -11.52
CA LYS A 122 32.72 29.48 -12.58
C LYS A 122 31.19 29.24 -12.51
N PRO A 123 30.44 29.25 -13.62
CA PRO A 123 29.01 28.91 -13.59
C PRO A 123 28.87 27.54 -12.93
N ALA A 124 27.99 27.46 -11.93
CA ALA A 124 27.68 26.20 -11.30
C ALA A 124 27.32 25.18 -12.39
N GLY A 125 27.88 23.97 -12.29
CA GLY A 125 27.42 22.88 -13.15
C GLY A 125 25.97 22.55 -12.81
N TRP A 126 25.20 22.02 -13.76
CA TRP A 126 23.80 21.60 -13.52
C TRP A 126 23.63 20.77 -12.23
N SER A 127 24.61 19.94 -11.88
CA SER A 127 24.62 19.13 -10.65
C SER A 127 24.65 19.97 -9.36
N GLU A 128 25.41 21.07 -9.35
CA GLU A 128 25.50 22.00 -8.22
C GLU A 128 24.19 22.80 -8.09
N ASP A 129 23.57 23.16 -9.22
CA ASP A 129 22.26 23.83 -9.23
C ASP A 129 21.14 22.91 -8.73
N TYR A 130 21.11 21.63 -9.13
CA TYR A 130 20.08 20.69 -8.64
C TYR A 130 20.20 20.43 -7.14
N GLN A 131 21.41 20.25 -6.62
CA GLN A 131 21.61 20.06 -5.20
C GLN A 131 21.15 21.30 -4.43
N THR A 132 21.54 22.49 -4.88
CA THR A 132 21.12 23.76 -4.26
C THR A 132 19.59 23.88 -4.24
N LEU A 133 18.93 23.68 -5.39
CA LEU A 133 17.48 23.74 -5.48
C LEU A 133 16.79 22.70 -4.60
N TRP A 134 17.36 21.50 -4.45
CA TRP A 134 16.82 20.50 -3.54
C TRP A 134 16.93 20.93 -2.07
N ASP A 135 18.12 21.40 -1.67
CA ASP A 135 18.40 21.79 -0.30
C ASP A 135 17.56 22.99 0.14
N THR A 136 17.29 23.92 -0.78
CA THR A 136 16.43 25.09 -0.55
C THR A 136 14.96 24.84 -0.86
N MET A 137 14.57 23.63 -1.27
CA MET A 137 13.20 23.34 -1.68
C MET A 137 12.23 23.41 -0.50
N GLU A 138 11.31 24.36 -0.58
CA GLU A 138 10.15 24.45 0.32
C GLU A 138 8.86 24.22 -0.46
N ILE A 139 8.17 23.11 -0.12
CA ILE A 139 6.90 22.69 -0.75
C ILE A 139 5.78 23.59 -0.21
N ARG A 140 4.99 24.17 -1.12
CA ARG A 140 3.85 25.02 -0.76
C ARG A 140 2.73 24.17 -0.17
N ALA A 141 2.03 24.69 0.84
CA ALA A 141 1.06 23.92 1.63
C ALA A 141 -0.07 23.35 0.76
N GLU A 142 -0.54 24.11 -0.23
CA GLU A 142 -1.61 23.72 -1.14
C GLU A 142 -1.26 22.56 -2.09
N TRP A 143 0.03 22.19 -2.20
CA TRP A 143 0.50 21.08 -3.05
C TRP A 143 0.80 19.81 -2.26
N ARG A 144 0.71 19.82 -0.92
CA ARG A 144 1.07 18.65 -0.09
C ARG A 144 0.14 17.46 -0.34
N ASP A 145 -1.16 17.70 -0.48
CA ASP A 145 -2.13 16.62 -0.73
C ASP A 145 -1.91 15.97 -2.10
N ASP A 146 -1.59 16.74 -3.14
CA ASP A 146 -1.27 16.22 -4.48
C ASP A 146 0.04 15.43 -4.48
N ALA A 147 1.05 15.91 -3.74
CA ALA A 147 2.33 15.23 -3.59
C ALA A 147 2.18 13.91 -2.83
N GLU A 148 1.42 13.91 -1.73
CA GLU A 148 1.12 12.70 -0.96
C GLU A 148 0.27 11.72 -1.79
N PHE A 149 -0.71 12.21 -2.54
CA PHE A 149 -1.48 11.38 -3.46
C PHE A 149 -0.58 10.67 -4.47
N ALA A 150 0.36 11.40 -5.09
CA ALA A 150 1.29 10.83 -6.07
C ALA A 150 2.27 9.83 -5.43
N ALA A 151 2.86 10.17 -4.29
CA ALA A 151 3.78 9.29 -3.56
C ALA A 151 3.08 8.00 -3.09
N ARG A 152 1.85 8.10 -2.58
CA ARG A 152 1.02 6.94 -2.24
C ARG A 152 0.76 6.06 -3.46
N LYS A 153 0.35 6.64 -4.60
CA LYS A 153 0.09 5.88 -5.82
C LYS A 153 1.34 5.17 -6.34
N ALA A 154 2.52 5.76 -6.15
CA ALA A 154 3.79 5.12 -6.47
C ALA A 154 4.01 3.85 -5.62
N VAL A 155 3.80 3.92 -4.30
CA VAL A 155 3.98 2.76 -3.40
C VAL A 155 2.87 1.71 -3.57
N GLU A 156 1.61 2.12 -3.74
CA GLU A 156 0.47 1.21 -3.96
C GLU A 156 0.60 0.35 -5.23
N ASN A 157 1.46 0.75 -6.17
CA ASN A 157 1.73 0.00 -7.40
C ASN A 157 3.18 -0.50 -7.47
N GLN A 158 3.89 -0.56 -6.33
CA GLN A 158 5.32 -0.90 -6.28
C GLN A 158 5.62 -2.21 -7.00
N LYS A 159 4.77 -3.23 -6.87
CA LYS A 159 4.94 -4.54 -7.49
C LYS A 159 5.03 -4.46 -9.01
N ARG A 160 4.22 -3.60 -9.64
CA ARG A 160 4.24 -3.40 -11.10
C ARG A 160 5.53 -2.74 -11.55
N TYR A 161 5.99 -1.74 -10.79
CA TYR A 161 7.29 -1.10 -11.07
C TYR A 161 8.46 -2.07 -10.84
N ALA A 162 8.40 -2.90 -9.80
CA ALA A 162 9.38 -3.97 -9.56
C ALA A 162 9.45 -4.93 -10.75
N ALA A 163 8.30 -5.29 -11.34
CA ALA A 163 8.24 -6.11 -12.55
C ALA A 163 8.90 -5.46 -13.77
N VAL A 164 8.82 -4.13 -13.90
CA VAL A 164 9.51 -3.39 -14.97
C VAL A 164 11.02 -3.40 -14.77
N VAL A 165 11.49 -3.16 -13.54
CA VAL A 165 12.92 -3.01 -13.26
C VAL A 165 13.64 -4.32 -12.90
N SER A 166 12.91 -5.42 -12.78
CA SER A 166 13.46 -6.75 -12.47
C SER A 166 14.64 -7.08 -13.40
N GLY A 167 15.79 -7.42 -12.81
CA GLY A 167 17.04 -7.71 -13.54
C GLY A 167 17.85 -6.48 -13.97
N THR A 168 17.49 -5.27 -13.52
CA THR A 168 18.19 -4.02 -13.83
C THR A 168 18.65 -3.30 -12.56
N THR A 169 19.45 -2.24 -12.71
CA THR A 169 19.83 -1.33 -11.61
C THR A 169 18.85 -0.17 -11.44
N VAL A 170 17.80 -0.08 -12.26
CA VAL A 170 16.85 1.04 -12.24
C VAL A 170 15.96 0.96 -10.99
N PRO A 171 15.86 2.02 -10.17
CA PRO A 171 14.99 2.02 -9.00
C PRO A 171 13.52 2.07 -9.41
N TRP A 172 12.67 1.25 -8.77
CA TRP A 172 11.24 1.22 -9.03
C TRP A 172 10.58 2.61 -8.88
N TRP A 173 11.03 3.42 -7.91
CA TRP A 173 10.48 4.74 -7.64
C TRP A 173 10.81 5.74 -8.76
N PHE A 174 11.88 5.52 -9.51
CA PHE A 174 12.21 6.33 -10.68
C PHE A 174 11.14 6.14 -11.76
N VAL A 175 10.82 4.89 -12.07
CA VAL A 175 9.78 4.51 -13.03
C VAL A 175 8.40 4.99 -12.56
N ALA A 176 8.11 4.87 -11.27
CA ALA A 176 6.83 5.33 -10.71
C ALA A 176 6.63 6.84 -10.87
N ILE A 177 7.68 7.64 -10.67
CA ILE A 177 7.61 9.09 -10.85
C ILE A 177 7.48 9.43 -12.34
N VAL A 178 8.24 8.79 -13.23
CA VAL A 178 8.03 8.95 -14.68
C VAL A 178 6.60 8.59 -15.09
N HIS A 179 6.03 7.51 -14.53
CA HIS A 179 4.64 7.11 -14.81
C HIS A 179 3.63 8.16 -14.34
N CYS A 180 3.87 8.83 -13.22
CA CYS A 180 3.09 9.98 -12.79
C CYS A 180 3.20 11.12 -13.81
N MET A 181 4.44 11.47 -14.20
CA MET A 181 4.71 12.63 -15.02
C MET A 181 4.18 12.49 -16.46
N GLU A 182 4.35 11.32 -17.07
CA GLU A 182 4.01 11.07 -18.48
C GLU A 182 2.56 10.59 -18.66
N CYS A 183 2.01 9.86 -17.69
CA CYS A 183 0.73 9.17 -17.87
C CYS A 183 -0.29 9.48 -16.77
N GLY A 184 0.06 10.21 -15.70
CA GLY A 184 -0.82 10.41 -14.55
C GLY A 184 -1.22 9.08 -13.90
N PHE A 185 -0.31 8.10 -13.85
CA PHE A 185 -0.53 6.72 -13.37
C PHE A 185 -1.50 5.86 -14.19
N LYS A 186 -1.80 6.24 -15.44
CA LYS A 186 -2.64 5.43 -16.32
C LYS A 186 -1.84 4.32 -16.98
N PHE A 187 -2.13 3.09 -16.57
CA PHE A 187 -1.50 1.87 -17.07
C PHE A 187 -1.92 1.46 -18.49
N ASP A 188 -2.74 2.26 -19.17
CA ASP A 188 -3.12 2.09 -20.57
C ASP A 188 -2.29 2.98 -21.51
N ARG A 189 -1.16 3.54 -21.03
CA ARG A 189 -0.31 4.49 -21.77
C ARG A 189 1.17 4.14 -21.80
N HIS A 190 1.84 4.51 -22.89
CA HIS A 190 3.28 4.39 -23.08
C HIS A 190 4.04 5.37 -22.17
N LEU A 191 5.01 4.88 -21.39
CA LEU A 191 5.89 5.72 -20.57
C LEU A 191 6.83 6.64 -21.38
N LEU A 192 6.91 6.47 -22.70
CA LEU A 192 7.71 7.33 -23.56
C LEU A 192 7.10 8.74 -23.68
N ASN A 193 5.77 8.84 -23.81
CA ASN A 193 5.10 10.11 -24.16
C ASN A 193 3.59 10.15 -23.88
N GLY A 194 3.05 9.20 -23.13
CA GLY A 194 1.65 9.19 -22.69
C GLY A 194 0.62 8.77 -23.75
N ASP A 195 1.04 8.31 -24.94
CA ASP A 195 0.12 7.77 -25.94
C ASP A 195 -0.53 6.44 -25.48
N PRO A 196 -1.75 6.11 -25.95
CA PRO A 196 -2.42 4.86 -25.57
C PRO A 196 -1.66 3.59 -26.01
N LEU A 197 -1.67 2.55 -25.17
CA LEU A 197 -1.10 1.23 -25.47
C LEU A 197 -1.91 0.43 -26.49
N SER A 198 -3.10 0.91 -26.87
CA SER A 198 -3.91 0.34 -27.97
C SER A 198 -3.31 0.58 -29.36
N GLY A 199 -2.22 1.33 -29.45
CA GLY A 199 -1.49 1.59 -30.69
C GLY A 199 0.00 1.85 -30.42
N ARG A 200 0.74 2.07 -31.51
CA ARG A 200 2.11 2.61 -31.43
C ARG A 200 2.05 4.09 -31.09
N THR A 201 3.13 4.62 -30.55
CA THR A 201 3.25 6.06 -30.30
C THR A 201 3.11 6.85 -31.61
N VAL A 202 2.35 7.93 -31.56
CA VAL A 202 2.21 8.92 -32.65
C VAL A 202 2.98 10.19 -32.26
N ARG A 203 2.97 10.55 -30.98
CA ARG A 203 3.83 11.59 -30.44
C ARG A 203 5.29 11.15 -30.49
N VAL A 204 6.20 12.11 -30.46
CA VAL A 204 7.65 11.85 -30.42
C VAL A 204 8.00 11.17 -29.09
N PRO A 205 8.80 10.09 -29.07
CA PRO A 205 9.30 9.37 -30.24
C PRO A 205 8.19 8.54 -30.90
N ALA A 206 7.95 8.73 -32.20
CA ALA A 206 6.87 8.06 -32.93
C ALA A 206 7.23 6.61 -33.30
N ASN A 207 6.19 5.82 -33.60
CA ASN A 207 6.24 4.43 -34.06
C ASN A 207 6.84 3.39 -33.07
N GLN A 208 6.84 3.70 -31.78
CA GLN A 208 7.33 2.83 -30.70
C GLN A 208 6.21 2.03 -30.02
N PRO A 209 6.53 0.88 -29.37
CA PRO A 209 7.76 0.10 -29.46
C PRO A 209 7.89 -0.62 -30.82
N PRO A 210 9.08 -0.94 -31.34
CA PRO A 210 9.28 -1.50 -32.68
C PRO A 210 8.88 -2.98 -32.81
N PHE A 211 8.42 -3.61 -31.73
CA PHE A 211 8.08 -5.03 -31.67
C PHE A 211 6.63 -5.26 -31.25
N GLY A 212 6.15 -6.49 -31.46
CA GLY A 212 4.80 -6.92 -31.08
C GLY A 212 3.67 -6.18 -31.80
N SER A 213 2.45 -6.58 -31.46
CA SER A 213 1.21 -5.94 -31.93
C SER A 213 0.42 -5.41 -30.75
N PRO A 214 -0.22 -4.23 -30.87
CA PRO A 214 -1.08 -3.70 -29.82
C PRO A 214 -2.36 -4.54 -29.64
N PRO A 215 -3.04 -4.46 -28.48
CA PRO A 215 -2.68 -3.66 -27.32
C PRO A 215 -1.44 -4.23 -26.60
N TYR A 216 -0.54 -3.34 -26.20
CA TYR A 216 0.69 -3.74 -25.52
C TYR A 216 0.44 -3.95 -24.02
N ASP A 217 1.05 -5.00 -23.46
CA ASP A 217 1.21 -5.15 -22.02
C ASP A 217 2.06 -4.00 -21.46
N TRP A 218 1.62 -3.39 -20.37
CA TRP A 218 2.24 -2.17 -19.84
C TRP A 218 3.66 -2.43 -19.34
N GLU A 219 3.89 -3.53 -18.60
CA GLU A 219 5.19 -3.89 -18.06
C GLU A 219 6.21 -4.09 -19.18
N THR A 220 5.80 -4.75 -20.27
CA THR A 220 6.62 -4.95 -21.46
C THR A 220 6.98 -3.63 -22.15
N ALA A 221 5.98 -2.76 -22.37
CA ALA A 221 6.20 -1.44 -23.00
C ALA A 221 7.03 -0.50 -22.11
N ALA A 222 6.79 -0.51 -20.80
CA ALA A 222 7.54 0.26 -19.81
C ALA A 222 9.02 -0.16 -19.74
N ARG A 223 9.30 -1.47 -19.74
CA ARG A 223 10.67 -1.99 -19.80
C ARG A 223 11.39 -1.53 -21.07
N TYR A 224 10.69 -1.54 -22.20
CA TYR A 224 11.24 -0.99 -23.44
C TYR A 224 11.57 0.50 -23.32
N ALA A 225 10.68 1.30 -22.72
CA ALA A 225 10.94 2.72 -22.50
C ALA A 225 12.22 2.95 -21.68
N MET A 226 12.49 2.13 -20.67
CA MET A 226 13.72 2.23 -19.87
C MET A 226 14.98 1.97 -20.71
N THR A 227 14.96 0.98 -21.60
CA THR A 227 16.07 0.70 -22.52
C THR A 227 16.20 1.79 -23.59
N TYR A 228 15.09 2.32 -24.10
CA TYR A 228 15.09 3.42 -25.08
C TYR A 228 15.77 4.67 -24.53
N GLU A 229 15.50 4.99 -23.26
CA GLU A 229 16.09 6.11 -22.53
C GLU A 229 17.48 5.79 -21.93
N GLU A 230 18.04 4.62 -22.25
CA GLU A 230 19.33 4.10 -21.78
C GLU A 230 19.48 4.08 -20.25
N LEU A 231 18.36 3.96 -19.52
CA LEU A 231 18.33 3.97 -18.05
C LEU A 231 18.92 2.69 -17.47
N ASP A 232 18.86 1.58 -18.20
CA ASP A 232 19.48 0.30 -17.87
C ASP A 232 21.01 0.35 -17.83
N LYS A 233 21.63 1.37 -18.45
CA LYS A 233 23.09 1.60 -18.43
C LYS A 233 23.54 2.44 -17.22
N ILE A 234 22.61 2.95 -16.41
CA ILE A 234 22.90 3.87 -15.31
C ILE A 234 23.22 3.11 -14.02
N THR A 235 24.34 3.48 -13.39
CA THR A 235 24.79 2.92 -12.11
C THR A 235 24.80 3.95 -10.99
N ASP A 236 24.88 5.24 -11.31
CA ASP A 236 24.83 6.33 -10.34
C ASP A 236 23.37 6.77 -10.10
N TRP A 237 22.82 6.43 -8.95
CA TRP A 237 21.49 6.88 -8.51
C TRP A 237 21.59 7.94 -7.40
N SER A 238 22.62 8.79 -7.47
CA SER A 238 22.70 9.99 -6.65
C SER A 238 21.58 10.99 -6.99
N LEU A 239 21.14 11.73 -5.98
CA LEU A 239 20.07 12.72 -6.09
C LEU A 239 20.29 13.73 -7.24
N PRO A 240 21.46 14.38 -7.41
CA PRO A 240 21.67 15.30 -8.54
C PRO A 240 21.58 14.60 -9.91
N ASN A 241 22.07 13.36 -10.03
CA ASN A 241 21.97 12.62 -11.29
C ASN A 241 20.51 12.24 -11.58
N VAL A 242 19.76 11.80 -10.58
CA VAL A 242 18.32 11.48 -10.71
C VAL A 242 17.52 12.69 -11.19
N LEU A 243 17.70 13.85 -10.56
CA LEU A 243 17.05 15.10 -10.98
C LEU A 243 17.45 15.49 -12.41
N ASN A 244 18.73 15.34 -12.77
CA ASN A 244 19.19 15.55 -14.15
C ASN A 244 18.50 14.60 -15.14
N ARG A 245 18.35 13.32 -14.80
CA ARG A 245 17.73 12.31 -15.67
C ARG A 245 16.26 12.60 -15.91
N TRP A 246 15.50 12.96 -14.89
CA TRP A 246 14.11 13.40 -15.08
C TRP A 246 14.01 14.68 -15.91
N HIS A 247 14.91 15.65 -15.72
CA HIS A 247 14.93 16.84 -16.58
C HIS A 247 15.25 16.47 -18.05
N ARG A 248 16.14 15.50 -18.27
CA ARG A 248 16.43 14.97 -19.62
C ARG A 248 15.26 14.24 -20.24
N TYR A 249 14.51 13.49 -19.43
CA TYR A 249 13.30 12.78 -19.85
C TYR A 249 12.25 13.75 -20.43
N ASN A 250 12.05 14.91 -19.78
CA ASN A 250 11.20 15.98 -20.33
C ASN A 250 11.85 16.71 -21.52
N GLY A 251 13.16 16.90 -21.46
CA GLY A 251 13.98 17.63 -22.42
C GLY A 251 14.60 18.89 -21.81
N VAL A 252 15.93 19.05 -21.91
CA VAL A 252 16.68 20.14 -21.23
C VAL A 252 16.82 21.40 -22.08
N LYS A 253 16.97 21.26 -23.40
CA LYS A 253 17.18 22.39 -24.32
C LYS A 253 15.84 23.04 -24.70
N ASN A 254 15.32 23.91 -23.85
CA ASN A 254 14.00 24.51 -24.02
C ASN A 254 13.93 25.97 -23.47
N GLU A 255 12.73 26.54 -23.42
CA GLU A 255 12.51 27.90 -22.91
C GLU A 255 12.81 28.04 -21.42
N TYR A 256 12.66 26.99 -20.61
CA TYR A 256 13.02 27.02 -19.18
C TYR A 256 14.52 27.27 -19.01
N GLN A 257 15.36 26.55 -19.77
CA GLN A 257 16.80 26.78 -19.78
C GLN A 257 17.15 28.21 -20.23
N ARG A 258 16.58 28.68 -21.35
CA ARG A 258 16.87 30.01 -21.91
C ARG A 258 16.46 31.15 -20.96
N ARG A 259 15.37 30.97 -20.23
CA ARG A 259 14.82 31.95 -19.30
C ARG A 259 15.31 31.77 -17.86
N LYS A 260 16.15 30.76 -17.59
CA LYS A 260 16.63 30.39 -16.26
C LYS A 260 15.48 30.15 -15.26
N ILE A 261 14.38 29.57 -15.75
CA ILE A 261 13.23 29.17 -14.94
C ILE A 261 13.46 27.71 -14.51
N PRO A 262 13.41 27.38 -13.22
CA PRO A 262 13.38 25.98 -12.78
C PRO A 262 12.20 25.25 -13.42
N THR A 263 12.46 24.17 -14.16
CA THR A 263 11.42 23.47 -14.93
C THR A 263 10.27 23.00 -14.02
N PRO A 264 8.99 23.23 -14.40
CA PRO A 264 7.85 22.74 -13.64
C PRO A 264 7.80 21.21 -13.57
N TYR A 265 8.44 20.51 -14.51
CA TYR A 265 8.53 19.04 -14.47
C TYR A 265 9.17 18.53 -13.18
N LEU A 266 10.15 19.27 -12.64
CA LEU A 266 10.79 18.95 -11.37
C LEU A 266 10.18 19.73 -10.20
N TRP A 267 9.97 21.03 -10.39
CA TRP A 267 9.82 21.99 -9.28
C TRP A 267 8.41 22.59 -9.13
N SER A 268 7.43 22.19 -9.96
CA SER A 268 6.05 22.67 -9.84
C SER A 268 5.44 22.25 -8.51
N GLY A 269 5.06 23.23 -7.68
CA GLY A 269 4.49 23.03 -6.34
C GLY A 269 5.37 23.49 -5.18
N CYS A 270 6.60 23.94 -5.44
CA CYS A 270 7.48 24.58 -4.47
C CYS A 270 7.69 26.07 -4.79
N TYR A 271 8.40 26.80 -3.93
CA TYR A 271 8.67 28.23 -4.14
C TYR A 271 9.72 28.52 -5.23
N HIS A 272 10.36 27.51 -5.83
CA HIS A 272 11.30 27.70 -6.95
C HIS A 272 10.62 27.86 -8.32
N TYR A 273 9.34 27.52 -8.43
CA TYR A 273 8.54 27.71 -9.63
C TYR A 273 7.26 28.49 -9.30
N ASP A 274 6.86 29.37 -10.21
CA ASP A 274 5.64 30.16 -10.07
C ASP A 274 4.73 29.96 -11.29
N LYS A 275 5.22 30.29 -12.50
CA LYS A 275 4.47 30.16 -13.75
C LYS A 275 5.38 30.00 -14.97
N GLY A 276 4.74 29.73 -16.10
CA GLY A 276 5.40 29.48 -17.37
C GLY A 276 5.31 28.01 -17.75
N LYS A 277 4.60 27.68 -18.83
CA LYS A 277 4.53 26.29 -19.32
C LYS A 277 4.36 26.19 -20.83
N TYR A 278 4.68 25.02 -21.37
CA TYR A 278 4.24 24.66 -22.71
C TYR A 278 2.75 24.27 -22.69
N THR A 279 1.89 25.04 -23.37
CA THR A 279 0.44 24.74 -23.44
C THR A 279 0.09 23.81 -24.60
N ARG A 280 0.98 23.71 -25.58
CA ARG A 280 1.04 22.72 -26.66
C ARG A 280 2.49 22.63 -27.15
N ASP A 281 2.80 21.59 -27.93
CA ASP A 281 4.16 21.40 -28.46
C ASP A 281 4.74 22.69 -29.06
N ARG A 282 5.95 23.03 -28.63
CA ARG A 282 6.73 24.22 -29.03
C ARG A 282 6.13 25.58 -28.64
N TYR A 283 4.95 25.64 -28.03
CA TYR A 283 4.32 26.90 -27.60
C TYR A 283 4.47 27.10 -26.09
N PHE A 284 5.45 27.91 -25.70
CA PHE A 284 5.67 28.32 -24.32
C PHE A 284 4.87 29.57 -23.99
N ASP A 285 4.06 29.50 -22.94
CA ASP A 285 3.34 30.63 -22.39
C ASP A 285 3.93 30.98 -21.01
N PRO A 286 4.55 32.16 -20.83
CA PRO A 286 5.17 32.56 -19.56
C PRO A 286 4.14 32.82 -18.44
N GLU A 287 2.86 33.01 -18.77
CA GLU A 287 1.83 33.42 -17.81
C GLU A 287 1.01 32.25 -17.26
N VAL A 288 1.08 31.08 -17.92
CA VAL A 288 0.29 29.91 -17.51
C VAL A 288 1.07 29.03 -16.54
N PRO A 289 0.59 28.80 -15.31
CA PRO A 289 1.25 27.88 -14.38
C PRO A 289 0.97 26.41 -14.69
N SER A 290 1.89 25.54 -14.28
CA SER A 290 1.65 24.10 -14.21
C SER A 290 0.58 23.77 -13.16
N LYS A 291 -0.23 22.75 -13.46
CA LYS A 291 -1.24 22.17 -12.55
C LYS A 291 -0.87 20.75 -12.10
N GLN A 292 0.34 20.32 -12.41
CA GLN A 292 0.87 19.00 -12.09
C GLN A 292 1.98 19.16 -11.04
N VAL A 293 2.00 18.28 -10.06
CA VAL A 293 3.06 18.23 -9.05
C VAL A 293 4.38 17.79 -9.69
N GLY A 294 5.47 18.45 -9.34
CA GLY A 294 6.79 18.18 -9.90
C GLY A 294 7.46 16.92 -9.33
N ALA A 295 8.28 16.25 -10.15
CA ALA A 295 8.97 15.02 -9.80
C ALA A 295 9.87 15.12 -8.54
N ALA A 296 10.55 16.25 -8.33
CA ALA A 296 11.38 16.45 -7.14
C ALA A 296 10.53 16.51 -5.86
N ILE A 297 9.33 17.07 -5.95
CA ILE A 297 8.38 17.15 -4.83
C ILE A 297 7.82 15.76 -4.50
N ILE A 298 7.48 14.97 -5.51
CA ILE A 298 7.06 13.57 -5.31
C ILE A 298 8.18 12.78 -4.63
N LEU A 299 9.42 12.92 -5.09
CA LEU A 299 10.57 12.25 -4.47
C LEU A 299 10.79 12.69 -3.02
N LYS A 300 10.73 13.99 -2.72
CA LYS A 300 10.87 14.49 -1.34
C LYS A 300 9.76 13.92 -0.45
N THR A 301 8.54 13.83 -0.97
CA THR A 301 7.40 13.23 -0.25
C THR A 301 7.60 11.74 -0.02
N LEU A 302 8.11 10.98 -0.99
CA LEU A 302 8.49 9.57 -0.78
C LEU A 302 9.57 9.39 0.29
N ILE A 303 10.50 10.34 0.40
CA ILE A 303 11.52 10.35 1.46
C ILE A 303 10.89 10.67 2.82
N GLU A 304 10.04 11.69 2.90
CA GLU A 304 9.30 12.07 4.11
C GLU A 304 8.40 10.92 4.62
N MET A 305 7.80 10.15 3.71
CA MET A 305 7.01 8.95 4.01
C MET A 305 7.85 7.71 4.34
N GLY A 306 9.17 7.76 4.16
CA GLY A 306 10.08 6.65 4.43
C GLY A 306 10.08 5.55 3.37
N ALA A 307 9.47 5.76 2.19
CA ALA A 307 9.52 4.81 1.07
C ALA A 307 10.88 4.83 0.34
N VAL A 308 11.58 5.95 0.42
CA VAL A 308 12.93 6.17 -0.10
C VAL A 308 13.76 6.82 0.98
N SER A 309 15.07 6.58 1.01
CA SER A 309 16.01 7.26 1.90
C SER A 309 17.10 7.93 1.10
N LEU A 310 17.55 9.09 1.56
CA LEU A 310 18.71 9.79 1.03
C LEU A 310 19.91 9.48 1.92
N GLY A 311 20.86 8.69 1.41
CA GLY A 311 22.07 8.33 2.14
C GLY A 311 23.06 9.49 2.27
N ALA A 312 24.04 9.36 3.17
CA ALA A 312 25.06 10.39 3.42
C ALA A 312 25.92 10.79 2.20
N THR A 313 25.97 9.93 1.17
CA THR A 313 26.67 10.19 -0.10
C THR A 313 25.72 10.68 -1.20
N ASN A 314 24.55 11.22 -0.85
CA ASN A 314 23.47 11.61 -1.76
C ASN A 314 22.89 10.47 -2.62
N VAL A 315 23.21 9.21 -2.33
CA VAL A 315 22.65 8.06 -3.03
C VAL A 315 21.26 7.75 -2.48
N LEU A 316 20.27 7.70 -3.37
CA LEU A 316 18.89 7.35 -3.03
C LEU A 316 18.74 5.83 -2.94
N LYS A 317 18.10 5.35 -1.88
CA LYS A 317 17.85 3.92 -1.66
C LYS A 317 16.37 3.69 -1.38
N ALA A 318 15.78 2.71 -2.07
CA ALA A 318 14.43 2.27 -1.76
C ALA A 318 14.40 1.65 -0.36
N ASN A 319 13.33 1.92 0.40
CA ASN A 319 13.00 1.12 1.57
C ASN A 319 12.41 -0.22 1.10
N PRO A 320 13.00 -1.37 1.49
CA PRO A 320 12.47 -2.68 1.10
C PRO A 320 11.01 -2.90 1.49
N LEU A 321 10.52 -2.25 2.55
CA LEU A 321 9.12 -2.31 2.97
C LEU A 321 8.15 -1.70 1.96
N ALA A 322 8.59 -0.83 1.06
CA ALA A 322 7.73 -0.34 -0.02
C ALA A 322 7.21 -1.49 -0.90
N ALA A 323 7.93 -2.63 -0.92
CA ALA A 323 7.51 -3.84 -1.60
C ALA A 323 6.18 -4.43 -1.10
N THR A 324 5.77 -4.11 0.14
CA THR A 324 4.50 -4.59 0.69
C THR A 324 3.28 -3.80 0.18
N GLU A 325 3.49 -2.77 -0.64
CA GLU A 325 2.45 -1.89 -1.20
C GLU A 325 1.55 -1.25 -0.11
N ASN A 326 2.08 -1.12 1.11
CA ASN A 326 1.34 -0.68 2.27
C ASN A 326 2.13 0.39 3.03
N LEU A 327 1.64 1.62 2.92
CA LEU A 327 2.25 2.81 3.54
C LEU A 327 2.39 2.71 5.05
N SER A 328 1.45 2.04 5.73
CA SER A 328 1.50 1.90 7.20
C SER A 328 2.66 1.00 7.67
N LEU A 329 3.28 0.25 6.75
CA LEU A 329 4.38 -0.66 7.05
C LEU A 329 5.75 -0.08 6.71
N LEU A 330 5.84 1.15 6.22
CA LEU A 330 7.12 1.78 5.87
C LEU A 330 8.02 2.06 7.09
N SER A 331 7.47 2.01 8.30
CA SER A 331 8.21 2.11 9.56
C SER A 331 8.32 0.77 10.29
N HIS A 332 9.43 0.55 10.98
CA HIS A 332 9.74 -0.69 11.71
C HIS A 332 9.43 -0.65 13.21
N ASP A 333 8.91 0.45 13.75
CA ASP A 333 8.88 0.66 15.21
C ASP A 333 7.90 -0.29 15.92
N LEU A 334 8.46 -1.26 16.64
CA LEU A 334 7.74 -2.17 17.54
C LEU A 334 8.25 -2.03 18.97
N PRO A 335 8.05 -0.86 19.61
CA PRO A 335 8.66 -0.59 20.90
C PRO A 335 8.12 -1.49 22.02
N GLY A 336 9.03 -1.91 22.89
CA GLY A 336 8.73 -2.58 24.15
C GLY A 336 9.12 -4.05 24.17
N ALA A 337 9.36 -4.58 25.38
CA ALA A 337 9.75 -5.98 25.59
C ALA A 337 8.75 -6.97 24.99
N ALA A 338 7.49 -6.55 24.83
CA ALA A 338 6.44 -7.38 24.26
C ALA A 338 6.55 -7.64 22.76
N PHE A 339 7.38 -6.89 22.03
CA PHE A 339 7.50 -7.07 20.58
C PHE A 339 8.91 -7.42 20.13
N LYS A 340 9.88 -7.53 21.06
CA LYS A 340 11.28 -7.86 20.77
C LYS A 340 11.45 -9.17 19.98
N SER A 341 10.73 -10.23 20.33
CA SER A 341 10.79 -11.50 19.60
C SER A 341 10.17 -11.39 18.20
N ILE A 342 9.21 -10.49 18.03
CA ILE A 342 8.56 -10.22 16.74
C ILE A 342 9.51 -9.40 15.86
N GLU A 343 10.22 -8.41 16.41
CA GLU A 343 11.29 -7.72 15.71
C GLU A 343 12.37 -8.70 15.20
N GLN A 344 12.77 -9.67 16.03
CA GLN A 344 13.71 -10.73 15.65
C GLN A 344 13.14 -11.62 14.52
N GLU A 345 11.85 -11.96 14.59
CA GLU A 345 11.16 -12.73 13.56
C GLU A 345 10.94 -11.96 12.25
N LEU A 346 10.92 -10.63 12.30
CA LEU A 346 10.81 -9.76 11.12
C LEU A 346 12.16 -9.28 10.59
N ALA A 347 13.23 -9.42 11.36
CA ALA A 347 14.57 -9.05 10.95
C ALA A 347 15.04 -9.90 9.76
N PHE A 348 15.61 -9.23 8.76
CA PHE A 348 16.16 -9.89 7.58
C PHE A 348 17.29 -10.85 7.98
N PRO A 349 17.21 -12.14 7.62
CA PRO A 349 18.21 -13.13 8.03
C PRO A 349 19.55 -13.00 7.25
N GLY A 350 19.66 -12.02 6.35
CA GLY A 350 20.75 -11.92 5.38
C GLY A 350 20.40 -12.60 4.06
N ALA A 351 21.26 -12.41 3.07
CA ALA A 351 21.09 -13.02 1.76
C ALA A 351 21.23 -14.55 1.85
N LEU A 352 20.20 -15.28 1.43
CA LEU A 352 20.18 -16.75 1.42
C LEU A 352 20.04 -17.25 -0.02
N LYS A 353 20.78 -18.28 -0.39
CA LYS A 353 20.80 -18.87 -1.74
C LYS A 353 21.09 -20.36 -1.68
N LEU A 354 21.04 -21.04 -2.82
CA LEU A 354 21.38 -22.46 -2.95
C LEU A 354 22.67 -22.81 -2.18
N GLY A 355 22.58 -23.80 -1.29
CA GLY A 355 23.68 -24.26 -0.42
C GLY A 355 23.79 -23.54 0.94
N SER A 356 22.98 -22.51 1.20
CA SER A 356 22.85 -21.93 2.55
C SER A 356 22.16 -22.91 3.49
N SER A 357 22.48 -22.88 4.78
CA SER A 357 21.79 -23.71 5.79
C SER A 357 21.65 -23.01 7.15
N GLY A 358 20.82 -23.59 8.02
CA GLY A 358 20.61 -23.14 9.40
C GLY A 358 19.29 -22.40 9.65
N ALA A 359 19.20 -21.71 10.79
CA ALA A 359 17.94 -21.14 11.29
C ALA A 359 17.32 -20.09 10.36
N GLY A 360 18.13 -19.32 9.63
CA GLY A 360 17.63 -18.34 8.65
C GLY A 360 16.91 -19.00 7.48
N VAL A 361 17.44 -20.13 6.99
CA VAL A 361 16.81 -20.92 5.92
C VAL A 361 15.53 -21.58 6.42
N LYS A 362 15.54 -22.14 7.63
CA LYS A 362 14.33 -22.71 8.25
C LYS A 362 13.21 -21.67 8.32
N ARG A 363 13.52 -20.44 8.77
CA ARG A 363 12.56 -19.32 8.81
C ARG A 363 12.04 -18.95 7.42
N LEU A 364 12.90 -18.89 6.40
CA LEU A 364 12.48 -18.67 5.02
C LEU A 364 11.49 -19.75 4.57
N GLN A 365 11.78 -21.02 4.79
CA GLN A 365 10.92 -22.15 4.41
C GLN A 365 9.55 -22.10 5.12
N GLU A 366 9.54 -21.83 6.43
CA GLU A 366 8.30 -21.65 7.20
C GLU A 366 7.44 -20.51 6.62
N TRP A 367 8.06 -19.38 6.32
CA TRP A 367 7.37 -18.24 5.74
C TRP A 367 6.87 -18.49 4.30
N LEU A 368 7.62 -19.24 3.49
CA LEU A 368 7.16 -19.70 2.18
C LEU A 368 5.90 -20.58 2.32
N HIS A 369 5.86 -21.50 3.30
CA HIS A 369 4.68 -22.34 3.55
C HIS A 369 3.45 -21.51 3.91
N LEU A 370 3.62 -20.53 4.80
CA LEU A 370 2.54 -19.64 5.21
C LEU A 370 2.00 -18.80 4.05
N ASN A 371 2.79 -18.57 3.01
CA ASN A 371 2.39 -17.90 1.78
C ASN A 371 1.92 -18.87 0.68
N GLY A 372 1.79 -20.18 0.97
CA GLY A 372 1.30 -21.20 0.04
C GLY A 372 2.36 -21.81 -0.90
N TYR A 373 3.64 -21.57 -0.64
CA TYR A 373 4.77 -22.09 -1.41
C TYR A 373 5.50 -23.19 -0.62
N TYR A 374 5.02 -24.41 -0.76
CA TYR A 374 5.43 -25.54 0.07
C TYR A 374 6.78 -26.15 -0.38
N THR A 375 7.67 -26.37 0.59
CA THR A 375 8.98 -27.04 0.47
C THR A 375 9.23 -27.88 1.73
N SER A 376 10.45 -28.41 1.95
CA SER A 376 10.79 -29.02 3.24
C SER A 376 11.21 -27.91 4.21
N VAL A 377 10.82 -28.01 5.48
CA VAL A 377 11.31 -27.12 6.55
C VAL A 377 12.45 -27.83 7.28
N ASP A 378 13.57 -28.01 6.59
CA ASP A 378 14.75 -28.74 7.05
C ASP A 378 15.92 -27.82 7.40
N GLY A 379 15.82 -26.51 7.08
CA GLY A 379 16.91 -25.57 7.26
C GLY A 379 17.99 -25.65 6.19
N ASP A 380 17.77 -26.37 5.08
CA ASP A 380 18.70 -26.51 3.97
C ASP A 380 18.15 -25.86 2.69
N PHE A 381 18.88 -24.89 2.14
CA PHE A 381 18.44 -24.17 0.95
C PHE A 381 18.83 -25.01 -0.28
N GLY A 382 17.98 -25.98 -0.61
CA GLY A 382 18.09 -26.82 -1.81
C GLY A 382 17.30 -26.30 -3.01
N ALA A 383 17.32 -27.08 -4.10
CA ALA A 383 16.63 -26.74 -5.35
C ALA A 383 15.10 -26.54 -5.20
N SER A 384 14.48 -27.26 -4.26
CA SER A 384 13.05 -27.08 -3.94
C SER A 384 12.78 -25.70 -3.34
N THR A 385 13.58 -25.27 -2.36
CA THR A 385 13.47 -23.95 -1.73
C THR A 385 13.74 -22.83 -2.75
N GLU A 386 14.76 -22.99 -3.60
CA GLU A 386 15.03 -22.04 -4.70
C GLU A 386 13.83 -21.90 -5.64
N THR A 387 13.27 -23.02 -6.08
CA THR A 387 12.11 -23.05 -6.98
C THR A 387 10.89 -22.36 -6.34
N MET A 388 10.65 -22.60 -5.05
CA MET A 388 9.53 -21.97 -4.34
C MET A 388 9.75 -20.48 -4.11
N LEU A 389 10.99 -20.07 -3.81
CA LEU A 389 11.35 -18.66 -3.71
C LEU A 389 11.18 -17.94 -5.05
N ASP A 390 11.62 -18.52 -6.18
CA ASP A 390 11.42 -17.93 -7.50
C ASP A 390 9.93 -17.82 -7.87
N ARG A 391 9.12 -18.85 -7.56
CA ARG A 391 7.67 -18.78 -7.77
C ARG A 391 7.00 -17.71 -6.92
N PHE A 392 7.41 -17.58 -5.66
CA PHE A 392 6.96 -16.49 -4.80
C PHE A 392 7.37 -15.13 -5.37
N GLY A 393 8.65 -14.97 -5.72
CA GLY A 393 9.18 -13.75 -6.33
C GLY A 393 8.44 -13.34 -7.59
N LYS A 394 8.21 -14.28 -8.53
CA LYS A 394 7.40 -14.04 -9.75
C LYS A 394 6.01 -13.54 -9.43
N ALA A 395 5.34 -14.15 -8.44
CA ALA A 395 4.03 -13.69 -8.00
C ALA A 395 4.06 -12.29 -7.38
N GLN A 396 5.23 -11.84 -6.90
CA GLN A 396 5.49 -10.49 -6.41
C GLN A 396 6.20 -9.58 -7.45
N GLY A 397 6.16 -9.91 -8.74
CA GLY A 397 6.77 -9.07 -9.78
C GLY A 397 8.31 -9.09 -9.82
N ARG A 398 8.96 -10.03 -9.13
CA ARG A 398 10.42 -10.20 -9.05
C ARG A 398 10.82 -11.52 -9.66
N SER A 399 11.01 -11.54 -10.98
CA SER A 399 11.31 -12.78 -11.71
C SER A 399 12.77 -13.18 -11.57
N GLY A 400 13.05 -14.48 -11.44
CA GLY A 400 14.40 -15.01 -11.40
C GLY A 400 15.05 -14.91 -10.02
N ALA A 401 14.26 -15.04 -8.95
CA ALA A 401 14.79 -14.96 -7.59
C ALA A 401 15.58 -16.23 -7.25
N THR A 402 16.90 -16.18 -7.40
CA THR A 402 17.85 -17.25 -7.00
C THR A 402 18.41 -17.04 -5.59
N MET A 403 18.08 -15.91 -4.97
CA MET A 403 18.48 -15.55 -3.62
C MET A 403 17.38 -14.76 -2.91
N LEU A 404 17.28 -14.93 -1.60
CA LEU A 404 16.45 -14.12 -0.73
C LEU A 404 17.12 -12.75 -0.56
N ASP A 405 16.40 -11.69 -0.89
CA ASP A 405 16.79 -10.31 -0.62
C ASP A 405 15.84 -9.64 0.40
N GLU A 406 16.13 -8.40 0.77
CA GLU A 406 15.35 -7.65 1.75
C GLU A 406 13.92 -7.35 1.28
N GLU A 407 13.70 -7.13 -0.02
CA GLU A 407 12.36 -6.84 -0.56
C GLU A 407 11.48 -8.10 -0.51
N LEU A 408 11.99 -9.24 -0.96
CA LEU A 408 11.30 -10.51 -0.88
C LEU A 408 11.02 -10.88 0.57
N TRP A 409 11.98 -10.66 1.47
CA TRP A 409 11.77 -10.87 2.90
C TRP A 409 10.68 -9.96 3.47
N ALA A 410 10.66 -8.68 3.09
CA ALA A 410 9.63 -7.73 3.52
C ALA A 410 8.22 -8.18 3.09
N VAL A 411 8.06 -8.61 1.84
CA VAL A 411 6.76 -9.10 1.33
C VAL A 411 6.38 -10.43 1.98
N LEU A 412 7.33 -11.34 2.12
CA LEU A 412 7.10 -12.67 2.67
C LEU A 412 6.63 -12.60 4.14
N THR A 413 7.17 -11.64 4.89
CA THR A 413 6.82 -11.37 6.30
C THR A 413 5.70 -10.33 6.48
N ALA A 414 5.15 -9.79 5.39
CA ALA A 414 4.13 -8.75 5.43
C ALA A 414 2.87 -9.11 6.26
N PRO A 415 2.38 -10.38 6.28
CA PRO A 415 1.25 -10.75 7.12
C PRO A 415 1.47 -10.44 8.61
N LEU A 416 2.61 -10.84 9.20
CA LEU A 416 2.89 -10.54 10.60
C LEU A 416 3.10 -9.04 10.82
N ARG A 417 3.74 -8.32 9.87
CA ARG A 417 3.88 -6.86 9.95
C ARG A 417 2.52 -6.16 10.02
N ARG A 418 1.56 -6.59 9.18
CA ARG A 418 0.19 -6.05 9.19
C ARG A 418 -0.55 -6.38 10.48
N ALA A 419 -0.37 -7.58 11.03
CA ALA A 419 -0.97 -7.95 12.30
C ALA A 419 -0.50 -7.06 13.46
N VAL A 420 0.79 -6.73 13.52
CA VAL A 420 1.37 -5.94 14.63
C VAL A 420 1.43 -4.42 14.38
N ALA A 421 0.98 -3.99 13.20
CA ALA A 421 0.88 -2.58 12.86
C ALA A 421 -0.07 -1.86 13.83
N LYS A 422 0.25 -0.62 14.18
CA LYS A 422 -0.52 0.18 15.12
C LYS A 422 -1.97 0.34 14.65
N VAL A 423 -2.92 -0.02 15.51
CA VAL A 423 -4.34 0.28 15.26
C VAL A 423 -4.70 1.67 15.74
N VAL A 424 -5.74 2.24 15.13
CA VAL A 424 -6.45 3.40 15.72
C VAL A 424 -7.25 2.89 16.92
N PRO A 425 -7.01 3.39 18.14
CA PRO A 425 -7.75 3.00 19.33
C PRO A 425 -9.28 3.14 19.18
N GLY A 426 -10.02 2.24 19.83
CA GLY A 426 -11.46 2.37 20.04
C GLY A 426 -11.82 3.25 21.23
N ALA A 427 -13.11 3.31 21.53
CA ALA A 427 -13.62 4.06 22.68
C ALA A 427 -13.25 3.42 24.03
N SER A 428 -12.93 2.11 24.05
CA SER A 428 -12.46 1.38 25.23
C SER A 428 -11.28 0.45 24.94
N PHE A 429 -10.69 -0.09 26.01
CA PHE A 429 -9.65 -1.10 25.90
C PHE A 429 -10.16 -2.38 25.25
N GLU A 430 -11.34 -2.86 25.64
CA GLU A 430 -11.99 -4.04 25.05
C GLU A 430 -12.26 -3.87 23.55
N GLU A 431 -12.75 -2.69 23.14
CA GLU A 431 -12.97 -2.41 21.73
C GLU A 431 -11.64 -2.42 20.96
N THR A 432 -10.60 -1.82 21.52
CA THR A 432 -9.26 -1.80 20.90
C THR A 432 -8.67 -3.21 20.82
N VAL A 433 -8.80 -4.02 21.87
CA VAL A 433 -8.40 -5.42 21.89
C VAL A 433 -9.10 -6.21 20.78
N LEU A 434 -10.41 -6.01 20.59
CA LEU A 434 -11.12 -6.67 19.49
C LEU A 434 -10.67 -6.18 18.11
N LYS A 435 -10.31 -4.90 17.94
CA LYS A 435 -9.72 -4.38 16.70
C LYS A 435 -8.39 -5.08 16.39
N VAL A 436 -7.50 -5.17 17.38
CA VAL A 436 -6.22 -5.88 17.25
C VAL A 436 -6.44 -7.37 16.98
N ALA A 437 -7.34 -8.03 17.72
CA ALA A 437 -7.66 -9.44 17.50
C ALA A 437 -8.15 -9.72 16.07
N ARG A 438 -9.02 -8.84 15.53
CA ARG A 438 -9.50 -8.90 14.14
C ARG A 438 -8.39 -8.68 13.14
N GLN A 439 -7.49 -7.73 13.39
CA GLN A 439 -6.34 -7.45 12.55
C GLN A 439 -5.41 -8.68 12.45
N HIS A 440 -5.17 -9.37 13.56
CA HIS A 440 -4.37 -10.59 13.55
C HIS A 440 -5.02 -11.70 12.73
N ILE A 441 -6.29 -12.05 12.97
CA ILE A 441 -6.93 -13.16 12.25
C ILE A 441 -7.20 -12.86 10.77
N ALA A 442 -7.23 -11.58 10.36
CA ALA A 442 -7.30 -11.21 8.95
C ALA A 442 -6.09 -11.73 8.16
N GLU A 443 -4.95 -11.89 8.85
CA GLU A 443 -3.69 -12.40 8.30
C GLU A 443 -3.56 -13.93 8.43
N ARG A 444 -4.61 -14.61 8.90
CA ARG A 444 -4.71 -16.07 9.06
C ARG A 444 -3.50 -16.70 9.74
N PRO A 445 -3.19 -16.34 11.01
CA PRO A 445 -2.08 -16.92 11.74
C PRO A 445 -2.21 -18.43 11.82
N LYS A 446 -1.14 -19.15 11.44
CA LYS A 446 -1.11 -20.61 11.39
C LYS A 446 0.26 -21.15 11.79
N GLU A 447 0.29 -22.37 12.28
CA GLU A 447 1.51 -23.13 12.54
C GLU A 447 2.27 -23.47 11.25
N ALA A 448 3.60 -23.57 11.35
CA ALA A 448 4.46 -24.01 10.26
C ALA A 448 5.67 -24.78 10.80
N GLY A 449 6.03 -25.88 10.15
CA GLY A 449 7.22 -26.67 10.50
C GLY A 449 7.04 -27.63 11.68
N GLY A 450 5.81 -27.90 12.13
CA GLY A 450 5.50 -28.87 13.18
C GLY A 450 4.35 -28.42 14.08
N ASN A 451 3.97 -29.28 15.03
CA ASN A 451 2.93 -28.99 16.02
C ASN A 451 3.38 -27.86 16.94
N ASN A 452 2.56 -26.82 17.07
CA ASN A 452 2.85 -25.60 17.81
C ASN A 452 4.20 -24.96 17.38
N CYS A 453 4.54 -25.03 16.09
CA CYS A 453 5.77 -24.46 15.53
C CYS A 453 5.53 -23.24 14.64
N GLY A 454 6.60 -22.46 14.42
CA GLY A 454 6.67 -21.52 13.31
C GLY A 454 6.49 -20.05 13.70
N PRO A 455 6.53 -19.15 12.71
CA PRO A 455 6.67 -17.71 12.94
C PRO A 455 5.56 -17.09 13.79
N TRP A 456 4.31 -17.48 13.57
CA TRP A 456 3.17 -16.99 14.35
C TRP A 456 3.22 -17.49 15.80
N VAL A 457 3.58 -18.76 16.02
CA VAL A 457 3.73 -19.29 17.37
C VAL A 457 4.84 -18.55 18.10
N ARG A 458 6.02 -18.37 17.48
CA ARG A 458 7.11 -17.59 18.06
C ARG A 458 6.72 -16.14 18.35
N ALA A 459 5.91 -15.51 17.50
CA ALA A 459 5.38 -14.18 17.78
C ALA A 459 4.52 -14.16 19.06
N TYR A 460 3.61 -15.12 19.19
CA TYR A 460 2.71 -15.22 20.35
C TYR A 460 3.38 -15.75 21.61
N MET A 461 4.48 -16.49 21.50
CA MET A 461 5.13 -17.22 22.60
C MET A 461 6.53 -16.68 22.93
N ARG A 462 6.79 -15.40 22.63
CA ARG A 462 8.05 -14.70 22.99
C ARG A 462 9.31 -15.36 22.41
N GLY A 463 9.20 -15.87 21.19
CA GLY A 463 10.30 -16.50 20.45
C GLY A 463 10.39 -18.01 20.64
N ALA A 464 9.61 -18.61 21.55
CA ALA A 464 9.53 -20.04 21.72
C ALA A 464 8.53 -20.67 20.73
N ASP A 465 8.82 -21.89 20.28
CA ASP A 465 7.91 -22.74 19.52
C ASP A 465 8.25 -24.22 19.82
N GLY A 466 7.36 -25.14 19.45
CA GLY A 466 7.45 -26.56 19.77
C GLY A 466 6.17 -27.09 20.43
N ALA A 467 6.03 -28.41 20.50
CA ALA A 467 4.80 -29.10 20.92
C ALA A 467 4.31 -28.75 22.34
N ASP A 468 5.15 -28.17 23.18
CA ASP A 468 4.83 -27.67 24.52
C ASP A 468 4.26 -26.24 24.53
N GLN A 469 4.29 -25.54 23.40
CA GLN A 469 3.90 -24.13 23.25
C GLN A 469 2.44 -23.97 22.82
N LEU A 470 1.49 -24.46 23.63
CA LEU A 470 0.05 -24.23 23.42
C LEU A 470 -0.25 -22.71 23.41
N TRP A 471 -0.45 -22.14 22.23
CA TRP A 471 -0.27 -20.70 22.03
C TRP A 471 -1.54 -19.86 22.19
N CYS A 472 -2.67 -20.44 22.63
CA CYS A 472 -3.93 -19.71 22.84
C CYS A 472 -3.80 -18.59 23.90
N ALA A 473 -3.13 -18.85 25.02
CA ALA A 473 -2.89 -17.85 26.07
C ALA A 473 -1.80 -16.83 25.68
N GLY A 474 -0.79 -17.26 24.91
CA GLY A 474 0.20 -16.37 24.31
C GLY A 474 -0.42 -15.39 23.30
N PHE A 475 -1.36 -15.89 22.49
CA PHE A 475 -2.14 -15.13 21.54
C PHE A 475 -2.92 -14.02 22.24
N VAL A 476 -3.85 -14.36 23.16
CA VAL A 476 -4.66 -13.33 23.84
C VAL A 476 -3.79 -12.35 24.62
N SER A 477 -2.66 -12.80 25.17
CA SER A 477 -1.69 -11.94 25.85
C SER A 477 -1.06 -10.91 24.93
N LEU A 478 -0.59 -11.32 23.74
CA LEU A 478 0.00 -10.38 22.79
C LEU A 478 -1.04 -9.34 22.33
N ILE A 479 -2.28 -9.77 22.08
CA ILE A 479 -3.35 -8.87 21.64
C ILE A 479 -3.60 -7.75 22.65
N PHE A 480 -3.72 -8.06 23.95
CA PHE A 480 -3.95 -7.01 24.94
C PHE A 480 -2.69 -6.16 25.20
N GLU A 481 -1.49 -6.70 25.01
CA GLU A 481 -0.24 -5.93 25.07
C GLU A 481 -0.15 -4.93 23.91
N GLN A 482 -0.56 -5.33 22.71
CA GLN A 482 -0.64 -4.46 21.54
C GLN A 482 -1.73 -3.40 21.67
N ALA A 483 -2.92 -3.77 22.16
CA ALA A 483 -3.96 -2.79 22.45
C ALA A 483 -3.49 -1.73 23.46
N ALA A 484 -2.77 -2.15 24.50
CA ALA A 484 -2.23 -1.22 25.50
C ALA A 484 -1.16 -0.30 24.90
N ARG A 485 -0.26 -0.84 24.06
CA ARG A 485 0.73 -0.06 23.29
C ARG A 485 0.04 0.99 22.43
N ASP A 486 -0.98 0.60 21.69
CA ASP A 486 -1.65 1.45 20.70
C ASP A 486 -2.49 2.56 21.35
N MET A 487 -3.03 2.29 22.54
CA MET A 487 -3.68 3.28 23.40
C MET A 487 -2.71 4.16 24.21
N GLY A 488 -1.43 3.81 24.28
CA GLY A 488 -0.45 4.50 25.11
C GLY A 488 -0.70 4.34 26.62
N ILE A 489 -1.30 3.22 27.05
CA ILE A 489 -1.58 2.93 28.46
C ILE A 489 -0.69 1.82 29.00
N LYS A 490 -0.57 1.74 30.33
CA LYS A 490 0.06 0.57 30.97
C LYS A 490 -0.80 -0.67 30.71
N VAL A 491 -0.15 -1.79 30.38
CA VAL A 491 -0.83 -3.08 30.19
C VAL A 491 -1.64 -3.42 31.45
N PRO A 492 -2.98 -3.55 31.36
CA PRO A 492 -3.83 -3.71 32.55
C PRO A 492 -3.83 -5.15 33.07
N LEU A 493 -3.38 -6.11 32.26
CA LEU A 493 -3.30 -7.53 32.61
C LEU A 493 -1.85 -8.01 32.64
N LYS A 494 -1.55 -8.95 33.53
CA LYS A 494 -0.30 -9.67 33.49
C LYS A 494 -0.33 -10.66 32.32
N ARG A 495 0.69 -10.63 31.46
CA ARG A 495 0.91 -11.66 30.44
C ARG A 495 1.04 -13.04 31.07
N GLN A 496 0.39 -14.03 30.46
CA GLN A 496 0.46 -15.43 30.87
C GLN A 496 0.55 -16.30 29.62
N ALA A 497 1.38 -17.34 29.67
CA ALA A 497 1.53 -18.30 28.58
C ALA A 497 0.62 -19.53 28.71
N GLY A 498 -0.01 -19.72 29.88
CA GLY A 498 -0.93 -20.82 30.16
C GLY A 498 -2.29 -20.35 30.65
N VAL A 499 -3.33 -21.11 30.33
CA VAL A 499 -4.74 -20.76 30.63
C VAL A 499 -5.02 -20.80 32.14
N ASP A 500 -4.52 -21.80 32.86
CA ASP A 500 -4.66 -21.87 34.31
C ASP A 500 -4.05 -20.66 35.03
N ALA A 501 -2.91 -20.18 34.54
CA ALA A 501 -2.26 -18.99 35.10
C ALA A 501 -3.06 -17.71 34.83
N LEU A 502 -3.73 -17.60 33.66
CA LEU A 502 -4.69 -16.52 33.39
C LEU A 502 -5.87 -16.57 34.36
N VAL A 503 -6.43 -17.75 34.60
CA VAL A 503 -7.57 -17.92 35.51
C VAL A 503 -7.19 -17.65 36.96
N ALA A 504 -6.03 -18.13 37.41
CA ALA A 504 -5.53 -17.85 38.74
C ALA A 504 -5.37 -16.34 38.96
N ASP A 505 -4.71 -15.64 38.03
CA ASP A 505 -4.55 -14.19 38.04
C ASP A 505 -5.93 -13.49 38.09
N ALA A 506 -6.86 -13.87 37.21
CA ALA A 506 -8.21 -13.32 37.17
C ALA A 506 -8.96 -13.47 38.50
N LYS A 507 -8.87 -14.64 39.14
CA LYS A 507 -9.47 -14.91 40.45
C LYS A 507 -8.86 -14.02 41.53
N THR A 508 -7.53 -13.91 41.58
CA THR A 508 -6.87 -13.06 42.59
C THR A 508 -7.21 -11.59 42.46
N SER A 509 -7.48 -11.12 41.24
CA SER A 509 -7.86 -9.72 40.97
C SER A 509 -9.38 -9.47 40.89
N GLY A 510 -10.23 -10.46 41.19
CA GLY A 510 -11.69 -10.29 41.16
C GLY A 510 -12.31 -10.10 39.76
N ARG A 511 -11.60 -10.51 38.69
CA ARG A 511 -12.04 -10.40 37.29
C ARG A 511 -12.69 -11.67 36.73
N PHE A 512 -12.54 -12.79 37.44
CA PHE A 512 -13.13 -14.06 37.05
C PHE A 512 -14.66 -14.04 37.21
N ILE A 513 -15.37 -14.57 36.22
CA ILE A 513 -16.82 -14.73 36.21
C ILE A 513 -17.10 -16.21 35.96
N ALA A 514 -17.68 -16.88 36.94
CA ALA A 514 -18.03 -18.29 36.80
C ALA A 514 -19.26 -18.47 35.90
N GLU A 515 -19.33 -19.61 35.20
CA GLU A 515 -20.49 -20.01 34.39
C GLU A 515 -21.82 -19.87 35.16
N SER A 516 -21.83 -20.21 36.45
CA SER A 516 -23.01 -20.12 37.32
C SER A 516 -23.53 -18.68 37.50
N GLU A 517 -22.68 -17.68 37.33
CA GLU A 517 -23.05 -16.26 37.40
C GLU A 517 -23.70 -15.75 36.10
N VAL A 518 -23.61 -16.53 35.02
CA VAL A 518 -24.10 -16.18 33.67
C VAL A 518 -24.95 -17.32 33.08
N ASN A 519 -25.69 -18.02 33.94
CA ASN A 519 -26.48 -19.19 33.56
C ASN A 519 -27.79 -18.88 32.81
N THR A 520 -28.22 -17.61 32.75
CA THR A 520 -29.39 -17.15 31.98
C THR A 520 -29.01 -16.12 30.92
N ALA A 521 -29.83 -15.98 29.87
CA ALA A 521 -29.64 -14.96 28.83
C ALA A 521 -29.57 -13.54 29.40
N LEU A 522 -30.38 -13.22 30.40
CA LEU A 522 -30.37 -11.91 31.07
C LEU A 522 -29.07 -11.67 31.85
N LEU A 523 -28.58 -12.68 32.57
CA LEU A 523 -27.30 -12.58 33.28
C LEU A 523 -26.12 -12.46 32.31
N ARG A 524 -26.14 -13.18 31.19
CA ARG A 524 -25.14 -13.05 30.12
C ARG A 524 -25.11 -11.62 29.56
N ALA A 525 -26.27 -11.09 29.18
CA ALA A 525 -26.39 -9.74 28.62
C ALA A 525 -25.99 -8.63 29.61
N SER A 526 -26.14 -8.87 30.92
CA SER A 526 -25.80 -7.87 31.95
C SER A 526 -24.36 -7.96 32.45
N ARG A 527 -23.74 -9.15 32.44
CA ARG A 527 -22.42 -9.38 33.04
C ARG A 527 -21.29 -9.57 32.04
N LEU A 528 -21.58 -10.03 30.83
CA LEU A 528 -20.58 -10.25 29.78
C LEU A 528 -20.58 -9.07 28.80
N ARG A 529 -19.42 -8.82 28.20
CA ARG A 529 -19.24 -7.80 27.16
C ARG A 529 -18.28 -8.31 26.09
N PRO A 530 -18.43 -7.89 24.82
CA PRO A 530 -17.40 -8.08 23.82
C PRO A 530 -16.03 -7.59 24.31
N GLY A 531 -14.98 -8.36 24.00
CA GLY A 531 -13.60 -8.12 24.41
C GLY A 531 -13.20 -8.81 25.71
N TYR A 532 -14.14 -9.34 26.50
CA TYR A 532 -13.78 -10.25 27.60
C TYR A 532 -13.15 -11.53 27.08
N LEU A 533 -12.43 -12.24 27.94
CA LEU A 533 -11.98 -13.60 27.62
C LEU A 533 -13.04 -14.61 28.02
N PHE A 534 -13.18 -15.68 27.25
CA PHE A 534 -13.76 -16.93 27.72
C PHE A 534 -12.64 -17.94 27.96
N VAL A 535 -12.86 -18.86 28.89
CA VAL A 535 -11.97 -20.01 29.12
C VAL A 535 -12.76 -21.30 29.14
N ILE A 536 -12.14 -22.38 28.64
CA ILE A 536 -12.75 -23.71 28.60
C ILE A 536 -12.37 -24.46 29.86
N ARG A 537 -13.36 -24.72 30.72
CA ARG A 537 -13.15 -25.47 31.96
C ARG A 537 -13.19 -26.97 31.68
N LYS A 538 -12.13 -27.68 32.04
CA LYS A 538 -12.09 -29.16 32.02
C LYS A 538 -12.52 -29.73 33.36
N ASP A 539 -12.03 -29.16 34.46
CA ASP A 539 -12.49 -29.46 35.81
C ASP A 539 -12.41 -28.24 36.74
N ALA A 540 -12.59 -28.42 38.04
CA ALA A 540 -12.63 -27.31 39.01
C ALA A 540 -11.31 -26.50 39.11
N LYS A 541 -10.19 -27.06 38.63
CA LYS A 541 -8.84 -26.47 38.74
C LYS A 541 -8.09 -26.40 37.40
N ASP A 542 -8.59 -27.04 36.34
CA ASP A 542 -7.96 -27.13 35.01
C ASP A 542 -8.82 -26.45 33.94
N TRP A 543 -8.22 -25.48 33.23
CA TRP A 543 -8.76 -24.84 32.04
C TRP A 543 -7.84 -25.07 30.85
N THR A 544 -8.41 -25.50 29.72
CA THR A 544 -7.63 -26.01 28.59
C THR A 544 -7.49 -25.03 27.43
N HIS A 545 -8.30 -23.97 27.38
CA HIS A 545 -8.32 -23.06 26.24
C HIS A 545 -8.84 -21.67 26.61
N VAL A 546 -8.45 -20.66 25.82
CA VAL A 546 -8.85 -19.26 25.99
C VAL A 546 -9.04 -18.55 24.65
N GLY A 547 -9.95 -17.59 24.61
CA GLY A 547 -10.11 -16.66 23.49
C GLY A 547 -10.93 -15.45 23.89
N PHE A 548 -11.09 -14.51 22.96
CA PHE A 548 -11.92 -13.32 23.14
C PHE A 548 -13.38 -13.60 22.80
N VAL A 549 -14.29 -13.02 23.58
CA VAL A 549 -15.72 -12.92 23.26
C VAL A 549 -15.91 -11.78 22.26
N LEU A 550 -16.48 -12.09 21.10
CA LEU A 550 -16.70 -11.15 20.01
C LEU A 550 -18.11 -10.55 20.02
N SER A 551 -19.10 -11.40 20.26
CA SER A 551 -20.52 -11.05 20.32
C SER A 551 -21.20 -11.99 21.31
N ILE A 552 -22.32 -11.57 21.91
CA ILE A 552 -23.03 -12.34 22.93
C ILE A 552 -24.43 -12.65 22.39
N GLY A 553 -24.72 -13.94 22.21
CA GLY A 553 -26.05 -14.44 21.88
C GLY A 553 -26.73 -15.10 23.09
N PRO A 554 -28.01 -15.47 22.96
CA PRO A 554 -28.77 -16.07 24.05
C PRO A 554 -28.28 -17.48 24.43
N THR A 555 -27.83 -18.28 23.45
CA THR A 555 -27.45 -19.69 23.62
C THR A 555 -25.99 -19.99 23.26
N SER A 556 -25.38 -19.13 22.44
CA SER A 556 -23.97 -19.18 22.07
C SER A 556 -23.40 -17.77 21.97
N PHE A 557 -22.10 -17.67 21.70
CA PHE A 557 -21.37 -16.42 21.55
C PHE A 557 -20.29 -16.58 20.48
N ASP A 558 -20.01 -15.51 19.75
CA ASP A 558 -18.93 -15.51 18.77
C ASP A 558 -17.60 -15.23 19.47
N THR A 559 -16.52 -15.74 18.89
CA THR A 559 -15.20 -15.72 19.51
C THR A 559 -14.09 -15.39 18.52
N ILE A 560 -12.97 -14.90 19.04
CA ILE A 560 -11.68 -14.87 18.34
C ILE A 560 -10.67 -15.62 19.21
N GLU A 561 -10.07 -16.66 18.67
CA GLU A 561 -9.21 -17.60 19.41
C GLU A 561 -8.02 -18.03 18.55
N GLY A 562 -6.87 -18.15 19.19
CA GLY A 562 -5.67 -18.79 18.63
C GLY A 562 -5.57 -20.24 19.09
N ASN A 563 -4.71 -21.03 18.45
CA ASN A 563 -4.54 -22.47 18.69
C ASN A 563 -5.86 -23.26 18.62
N THR A 564 -6.68 -23.03 17.59
CA THR A 564 -7.96 -23.75 17.41
C THR A 564 -8.15 -24.28 15.98
N GLY A 565 -8.87 -25.40 15.88
CA GLY A 565 -9.25 -26.00 14.60
C GLY A 565 -10.67 -25.66 14.16
N GLY A 566 -11.03 -26.04 12.93
CA GLY A 566 -12.36 -25.81 12.36
C GLY A 566 -13.51 -26.59 13.02
N GLU A 567 -13.20 -27.67 13.74
CA GLU A 567 -14.20 -28.48 14.45
C GLU A 567 -14.53 -27.95 15.86
N GLY A 568 -13.97 -26.81 16.26
CA GLY A 568 -14.17 -26.27 17.61
C GLY A 568 -13.40 -27.04 18.70
N GLY A 569 -12.26 -27.65 18.35
CA GLY A 569 -11.30 -28.22 19.30
C GLY A 569 -10.63 -27.17 20.19
N VAL A 570 -9.71 -27.64 21.03
CA VAL A 570 -8.88 -26.82 21.96
C VAL A 570 -7.39 -26.83 21.60
N ASP A 571 -7.04 -27.54 20.53
CA ASP A 571 -5.67 -27.69 20.02
C ASP A 571 -5.80 -27.80 18.50
N GLY A 572 -5.50 -26.73 17.79
CA GLY A 572 -5.56 -26.69 16.34
C GLY A 572 -4.64 -25.63 15.79
N ASP A 573 -4.40 -25.66 14.50
CA ASP A 573 -3.22 -25.02 13.93
C ASP A 573 -3.39 -23.53 13.58
N GLU A 574 -4.55 -22.92 13.84
CA GLU A 574 -4.90 -21.58 13.34
C GLU A 574 -5.48 -20.63 14.40
N ALA A 575 -5.41 -19.33 14.11
CA ALA A 575 -6.19 -18.30 14.81
C ALA A 575 -7.35 -17.82 13.93
N ARG A 576 -8.57 -17.83 14.48
CA ARG A 576 -9.79 -17.65 13.70
C ARG A 576 -10.96 -17.13 14.53
N GLN A 577 -12.03 -16.80 13.81
CA GLN A 577 -13.36 -16.66 14.40
C GLN A 577 -14.05 -18.01 14.53
N ASN A 578 -14.83 -18.16 15.59
CA ASN A 578 -15.63 -19.34 15.87
C ASN A 578 -16.90 -18.97 16.65
N ASN A 579 -17.83 -19.91 16.78
CA ASN A 579 -19.00 -19.79 17.66
C ASN A 579 -18.92 -20.87 18.76
N ARG A 580 -19.13 -20.47 20.02
CA ARG A 580 -19.02 -21.36 21.18
C ARG A 580 -20.32 -21.34 21.99
N SER A 581 -20.69 -22.49 22.55
CA SER A 581 -21.79 -22.62 23.52
C SER A 581 -21.30 -22.32 24.95
N TYR A 582 -22.20 -21.88 25.84
CA TYR A 582 -21.88 -21.56 27.24
C TYR A 582 -21.48 -22.70 28.19
N PRO A 583 -21.93 -23.96 28.01
CA PRO A 583 -21.58 -25.02 28.95
C PRO A 583 -20.06 -25.19 29.12
N SER A 584 -19.61 -25.30 30.37
CA SER A 584 -18.19 -25.40 30.72
C SER A 584 -17.35 -24.21 30.25
N ARG A 585 -17.96 -23.01 30.19
CA ARG A 585 -17.27 -21.75 29.89
C ARG A 585 -17.35 -20.80 31.08
N ASP A 586 -16.18 -20.42 31.56
CA ASP A 586 -16.03 -19.30 32.47
C ASP A 586 -15.50 -18.09 31.69
N PHE A 587 -15.55 -16.90 32.29
CA PHE A 587 -15.18 -15.65 31.63
C PHE A 587 -14.23 -14.82 32.50
N ILE A 588 -13.47 -13.94 31.86
CA ILE A 588 -12.50 -13.05 32.52
C ILE A 588 -12.69 -11.63 31.98
N ARG A 589 -12.91 -10.67 32.88
CA ARG A 589 -12.90 -9.24 32.55
C ARG A 589 -11.47 -8.76 32.26
N LEU A 590 -11.32 -7.82 31.33
CA LEU A 590 -10.02 -7.25 31.01
C LEU A 590 -9.60 -6.12 31.96
N ILE A 591 -10.55 -5.25 32.33
CA ILE A 591 -10.36 -4.12 33.25
C ILE A 591 -11.43 -4.14 34.35
#